data_AF-A0A3N5UL59-F1
#
_entry.id   AF-A0A3N5UL59-F1
#
_cell.length_a   1.000
_cell.length_b   1.000
_cell.length_c   1.000
_cell.angle_alpha   90.00
_cell.angle_beta   90.00
_cell.angle_gamma   90.00
#
_symmetry.space_group_name_H-M   'P 1'
#
loop_
_entity.id
_entity.type
_entity.pdbx_description
1 polymer ?
#
loop_
_entity_poly.entity_id
_entity_poly.type
_entity_poly.pdbx_seq_one_letter_code
_entity_poly.pdbx_strand_id
1 'polypeptide(L)'
;METGTAEGLRIAIYSQDGFGLGHMQRTCSIAWEIYRLREEASILTFSDSQLGQFFPISPHHDYIKLPSIAKDSPGNWKATHLSMSFPEILHLRKQLI
;
A
#
# COMPACT_ATOMS: atom_id res chain seq x y z
N MET A 1 33.03 -18.03 -3.17
CA MET A 1 31.81 -18.71 -3.63
C MET A 1 30.64 -17.89 -3.11
N GLU A 2 30.16 -16.94 -3.91
CA GLU A 2 28.90 -16.26 -3.63
C GLU A 2 27.78 -17.28 -3.83
N THR A 3 27.24 -17.78 -2.73
CA THR A 3 25.94 -18.44 -2.75
C THR A 3 24.93 -17.37 -3.13
N GLY A 4 24.56 -17.31 -4.41
CA GLY A 4 23.39 -16.55 -4.83
C GLY A 4 22.22 -17.08 -4.04
N THR A 5 21.84 -16.37 -2.99
CA THR A 5 20.59 -16.64 -2.27
C THR A 5 19.52 -16.59 -3.34
N ALA A 6 18.77 -17.68 -3.55
CA ALA A 6 17.56 -17.61 -4.35
C ALA A 6 16.77 -16.41 -3.81
N GLU A 7 16.64 -15.33 -4.59
CA GLU A 7 16.07 -14.08 -4.06
C GLU A 7 14.70 -14.43 -3.49
N GLY A 8 14.52 -14.19 -2.19
CA GLY A 8 13.26 -14.44 -1.49
C GLY A 8 12.12 -13.74 -2.23
N LEU A 9 10.90 -14.26 -2.12
CA LEU A 9 9.75 -13.75 -2.87
C LEU A 9 9.51 -12.26 -2.57
N ARG A 10 9.58 -11.39 -3.58
CA ARG A 10 9.39 -9.93 -3.43
C ARG A 10 8.02 -9.53 -3.96
N ILE A 11 7.18 -8.94 -3.12
CA ILE A 11 5.78 -8.61 -3.45
C ILE A 11 5.51 -7.13 -3.17
N ALA A 12 4.95 -6.45 -4.17
CA ALA A 12 4.34 -5.14 -4.01
C ALA A 12 2.81 -5.29 -3.97
N ILE A 13 2.16 -4.72 -2.95
CA ILE A 13 0.70 -4.67 -2.84
C ILE A 13 0.27 -3.22 -3.00
N TYR A 14 -0.56 -2.91 -4.00
CA TYR A 14 -1.21 -1.61 -4.10
C TYR A 14 -2.64 -1.70 -3.56
N SER A 15 -2.90 -1.04 -2.43
CA SER A 15 -4.18 -1.04 -1.72
C SER A 15 -4.77 0.36 -1.69
N GLN A 16 -5.58 0.66 -2.70
CA GLN A 16 -6.32 1.91 -2.77
C GLN A 16 -7.44 1.93 -1.72
N ASP A 17 -7.54 3.06 -1.01
CA ASP A 17 -8.58 3.40 -0.06
C ASP A 17 -9.93 3.40 -0.77
N GLY A 18 -10.79 2.53 -0.29
CA GLY A 18 -12.19 2.44 -0.65
C GLY A 18 -13.01 2.49 0.63
N PHE A 19 -14.24 3.00 0.57
CA PHE A 19 -15.09 3.20 1.74
C PHE A 19 -15.01 2.06 2.78
N GLY A 20 -14.65 2.40 4.02
CA GLY A 20 -14.55 1.48 5.15
C GLY A 20 -13.13 0.97 5.43
N LEU A 21 -13.01 0.02 6.35
CA LEU A 21 -11.72 -0.48 6.86
C LEU A 21 -11.27 -1.81 6.25
N GLY A 22 -12.14 -2.45 5.47
CA GLY A 22 -11.95 -3.83 5.02
C GLY A 22 -10.79 -4.01 4.06
N HIS A 23 -10.36 -2.97 3.35
CA HIS A 23 -9.24 -3.06 2.42
C HIS A 23 -7.91 -3.24 3.16
N MET A 24 -7.65 -2.45 4.20
CA MET A 24 -6.43 -2.60 5.02
C MET A 24 -6.42 -3.93 5.76
N GLN A 25 -7.54 -4.32 6.37
CA GLN A 25 -7.64 -5.61 7.05
C GLN A 25 -7.31 -6.77 6.09
N ARG A 26 -7.90 -6.75 4.89
CA ARG A 26 -7.63 -7.77 3.86
C ARG A 26 -6.18 -7.75 3.41
N THR A 27 -5.60 -6.57 3.18
CA THR A 27 -4.18 -6.44 2.79
C THR A 27 -3.25 -7.02 3.86
N CYS A 28 -3.50 -6.73 5.14
CA CYS A 28 -2.73 -7.31 6.24
C CYS A 28 -2.90 -8.83 6.33
N SER A 29 -4.12 -9.35 6.23
CA SER A 29 -4.37 -10.80 6.23
C SER A 29 -3.64 -11.52 5.11
N ILE A 30 -3.64 -10.95 3.90
CA ILE A 30 -2.92 -11.51 2.75
C ILE A 30 -1.41 -11.53 3.03
N ALA A 31 -0.85 -10.44 3.55
CA ALA A 31 0.58 -10.37 3.86
C ALA A 31 1.01 -11.37 4.94
N TRP A 32 0.19 -11.54 5.98
CA TRP A 32 0.40 -12.56 7.01
C TRP A 32 0.41 -13.98 6.44
N GLU A 33 -0.53 -14.30 5.55
CA GLU A 33 -0.56 -15.63 4.92
C GLU A 33 0.63 -15.85 3.98
N ILE A 34 1.09 -14.81 3.27
CA ILE A 34 2.32 -14.88 2.47
C ILE A 34 3.51 -15.18 3.37
N TYR A 35 3.69 -14.43 4.46
CA TYR A 35 4.78 -14.64 5.42
C TYR A 35 4.73 -16.06 6.01
N ARG A 36 3.54 -16.54 6.40
CA ARG A 36 3.35 -17.89 6.94
C ARG A 36 3.75 -18.99 5.96
N LEU A 37 3.56 -18.77 4.66
CA LEU A 37 3.91 -19.73 3.62
C LEU A 37 5.37 -19.60 3.17
N ARG A 38 5.96 -18.40 3.28
CA ARG A 38 7.28 -18.01 2.78
C ARG A 38 7.89 -16.96 3.71
N GLU A 39 8.56 -17.41 4.76
CA GLU A 39 9.12 -16.51 5.78
C GLU A 39 10.21 -15.59 5.22
N GLU A 40 10.85 -15.97 4.11
CA GLU A 40 11.85 -15.18 3.40
C GLU A 40 11.24 -14.12 2.46
N ALA A 41 9.90 -14.05 2.36
CA ALA A 41 9.24 -13.09 1.49
C ALA A 41 9.37 -11.66 2.03
N SER A 42 9.64 -10.72 1.13
CA SER A 42 9.64 -9.28 1.42
C SER A 42 8.42 -8.64 0.78
N ILE A 43 7.62 -7.94 1.58
CA ILE A 43 6.35 -7.35 1.17
C ILE A 43 6.41 -5.82 1.34
N LEU A 44 6.04 -5.08 0.30
CA LEU A 44 5.89 -3.62 0.36
C LEU A 44 4.47 -3.24 -0.03
N THR A 45 3.73 -2.63 0.89
CA THR A 45 2.36 -2.17 0.62
C THR A 45 2.30 -0.67 0.40
N PHE A 46 1.77 -0.28 -0.76
CA PHE A 46 1.41 1.09 -1.07
C PHE A 46 -0.05 1.30 -0.73
N SER A 47 -0.36 2.26 0.13
CA SER A 47 -1.75 2.58 0.45
C SER A 47 -1.99 4.06 0.60
N ASP A 48 -3.10 4.54 0.07
CA ASP A 48 -3.62 5.87 0.29
C ASP A 48 -4.68 5.92 1.39
N SER A 49 -4.81 4.88 2.23
CA SER A 49 -5.70 4.87 3.39
C SER A 49 -5.47 6.07 4.31
N GLN A 50 -6.54 6.76 4.70
CA GLN A 50 -6.43 7.90 5.64
C GLN A 50 -6.10 7.47 7.09
N LEU A 51 -6.32 6.20 7.43
CA LEU A 51 -6.32 5.77 8.83
C LEU A 51 -4.94 5.31 9.33
N GLY A 52 -3.90 5.25 8.50
CA GLY A 52 -2.57 4.84 8.98
C GLY A 52 -2.51 3.37 9.45
N GLN A 53 -1.48 3.00 10.22
CA GLN A 53 -1.21 1.61 10.64
C GLN A 53 -2.05 1.16 11.86
N PHE A 54 -3.37 1.10 11.72
CA PHE A 54 -4.24 0.46 12.74
C PHE A 54 -4.20 -1.07 12.73
N PHE A 55 -3.57 -1.67 11.72
CA PHE A 55 -3.60 -3.10 11.50
C PHE A 55 -2.23 -3.73 11.75
N PRO A 56 -2.18 -4.96 12.30
CA PRO A 56 -0.93 -5.65 12.57
C PRO A 56 -0.21 -5.98 11.25
N ILE A 57 1.11 -5.82 11.28
CA ILE A 57 2.00 -6.01 10.14
C ILE A 57 2.76 -7.31 10.36
N SER A 58 2.94 -8.10 9.30
CA SER A 58 3.78 -9.31 9.39
C SER A 58 5.26 -8.92 9.45
N PRO A 59 6.16 -9.82 9.88
CA PRO A 59 7.59 -9.63 9.63
C PRO A 59 7.86 -9.46 8.13
N HIS A 60 8.95 -8.76 7.81
CA HIS A 60 9.39 -8.44 6.43
C HIS A 60 8.35 -7.71 5.57
N HIS A 61 7.46 -6.95 6.20
CA HIS A 61 6.40 -6.20 5.54
C HIS A 61 6.47 -4.71 5.92
N ASP A 62 6.69 -3.85 4.93
CA ASP A 62 6.70 -2.40 5.08
C ASP A 62 5.56 -1.72 4.33
N TYR A 63 5.30 -0.46 4.68
CA TYR A 63 4.24 0.36 4.10
C TYR A 63 4.73 1.70 3.59
N ILE A 64 4.26 2.09 2.40
CA ILE A 64 4.37 3.43 1.86
C ILE A 64 2.98 4.06 1.82
N LYS A 65 2.82 5.13 2.59
CA LYS A 65 1.63 5.96 2.58
C LYS A 65 1.66 6.85 1.34
N LEU A 66 0.69 6.65 0.44
CA LEU A 66 0.47 7.54 -0.70
C LEU A 66 -0.39 8.73 -0.28
N PRO A 67 -0.18 9.92 -0.88
CA PRO A 67 -1.09 11.05 -0.74
C PRO A 67 -2.55 10.66 -1.03
N SER A 68 -3.42 10.85 -0.05
CA SER A 68 -4.81 10.40 -0.09
C SER A 68 -5.68 11.20 -1.07
N ILE A 69 -6.44 10.49 -1.90
CA ILE A 69 -7.47 11.06 -2.76
C ILE A 69 -8.84 10.50 -2.37
N ALA A 70 -9.89 11.29 -2.53
CA ALA A 70 -11.27 10.85 -2.32
C ALA A 70 -12.11 11.21 -3.54
N LYS A 71 -13.11 10.38 -3.82
CA LYS A 71 -14.08 10.65 -4.88
C LYS A 71 -15.01 11.77 -4.41
N ASP A 72 -15.06 12.84 -5.19
CA ASP A 72 -15.87 14.02 -4.89
C ASP A 72 -17.24 13.95 -5.59
N SER A 73 -17.23 13.54 -6.86
CA SER A 73 -18.42 13.33 -7.67
C SER A 73 -18.17 12.21 -8.69
N PRO A 74 -19.17 11.77 -9.47
CA PRO A 74 -18.94 10.84 -10.58
C PRO A 74 -17.82 11.36 -11.49
N GLY A 75 -16.76 10.56 -11.66
CA GLY A 75 -15.58 10.92 -12.48
C GLY A 75 -14.57 11.85 -11.83
N ASN A 76 -14.90 12.52 -10.73
CA ASN A 76 -14.01 13.52 -10.10
C ASN A 76 -13.42 13.02 -8.79
N TRP A 77 -12.13 13.31 -8.62
CA TRP A 77 -11.33 13.00 -7.44
C TRP A 77 -10.67 14.28 -6.94
N LYS A 78 -10.44 14.35 -5.63
CA LYS A 78 -9.72 15.45 -5.00
C LYS A 78 -8.71 14.96 -3.99
N ALA A 79 -7.65 15.73 -3.79
CA ALA A 79 -6.77 15.54 -2.64
C ALA A 79 -7.58 15.71 -1.35
N THR A 80 -7.29 14.89 -0.35
CA THR A 80 -8.01 14.92 0.94
C THR A 80 -7.35 15.86 1.94
N HIS A 81 -6.02 15.83 2.04
CA HIS A 81 -5.25 16.56 3.06
C HIS A 81 -4.29 17.60 2.47
N LEU A 82 -3.66 17.30 1.33
CA LEU A 82 -2.76 18.23 0.68
C LEU A 82 -3.56 19.27 -0.10
N SER A 83 -3.16 20.54 0.00
CA SER A 83 -3.70 21.63 -0.83
C SER A 83 -3.13 21.54 -2.24
N MET A 84 -3.56 20.52 -2.99
CA MET A 84 -3.14 20.24 -4.37
C MET A 84 -4.37 19.96 -5.22
N SER A 85 -4.31 20.37 -6.49
CA SER A 85 -5.26 19.93 -7.50
C SER A 85 -5.13 18.41 -7.75
N PHE A 86 -6.16 17.80 -8.33
CA PHE A 86 -6.11 16.38 -8.67
C PHE A 86 -4.97 16.01 -9.64
N PRO A 87 -4.68 16.77 -10.70
CA PRO A 87 -3.54 16.50 -11.57
C PRO A 87 -2.19 16.49 -10.83
N GLU A 88 -1.98 17.43 -9.89
CA GLU A 88 -0.74 17.54 -9.12
C GLU A 88 -0.54 16.35 -8.19
N ILE A 89 -1.56 15.99 -7.38
CA ILE A 89 -1.45 14.85 -6.47
C ILE A 89 -1.35 13.52 -7.23
N LEU A 90 -2.01 13.41 -8.39
CA LEU A 90 -1.89 12.24 -9.26
C LEU A 90 -0.48 12.13 -9.82
N HIS A 91 0.15 13.23 -10.24
CA HIS A 91 1.53 13.24 -10.68
C HIS A 91 2.48 12.81 -9.55
N LEU A 92 2.32 13.36 -8.35
CA LEU A 92 3.10 12.96 -7.18
C LEU A 92 2.97 11.46 -6.88
N ARG A 93 1.75 10.91 -6.91
CA ARG A 93 1.52 9.47 -6.71
C ARG A 93 2.26 8.62 -7.73
N LYS A 94 2.26 9.02 -9.00
CA LYS A 94 2.99 8.32 -10.09
C LYS A 94 4.51 8.38 -9.96
N GLN A 95 5.07 9.24 -9.11
CA GLN A 95 6.51 9.24 -8.83
C GLN A 95 6.87 8.33 -7.64
N LEU A 96 5.88 7.92 -6.85
CA LEU A 96 6.06 7.06 -5.68
C LEU A 96 5.84 5.57 -6.01
N ILE A 97 5.12 5.26 -7.08
CA ILE A 97 4.84 3.90 -7.60
C ILE A 97 5.19 3.82 -9.08
#